data_AF-A0A6C1P0F9-F1
#
_entry.id   AF-A0A6C1P0F9-F1
#
_cell.length_a   1.000
_cell.length_b   1.000
_cell.length_c   1.000
_cell.angle_alpha   90.00
_cell.angle_beta   90.00
_cell.angle_gamma   90.00
#
_symmetry.space_group_name_H-M   'P 1'
#
loop_
_entity.id
_entity.type
_entity.pdbx_description
1 polymer ?
#
loop_
_entity_poly.entity_id
_entity_poly.type
_entity_poly.pdbx_seq_one_letter_code
_entity_poly.pdbx_strand_id
1 'polypeptide(L)'
;MKNITLTAVILIGLAASAFAQTFTGDQKQSLKGLTALLLVVEFTETAVEADGLKKDELETAIASRLRSSGIRLMSQTEWSATPGVPYLQVLVNTLKSDLGFYSYKIDVQLNQEIVLRRNNIAMMSTTWNKGSLGHIGTARVPVIRNDIMGFVNDFIKDYRAVNVN
;
A
#
# COMPACT_ATOMS: atom_id res chain seq x y z
N MET A 1 -7.79 6.73 -60.29
CA MET A 1 -6.78 6.14 -59.39
C MET A 1 -7.17 6.52 -57.97
N LYS A 2 -7.39 5.53 -57.09
CA LYS A 2 -8.08 5.69 -55.80
C LYS A 2 -7.12 6.20 -54.71
N ASN A 3 -7.56 7.23 -54.00
CA ASN A 3 -6.92 7.80 -52.82
C ASN A 3 -7.00 6.79 -51.66
N ILE A 4 -5.86 6.42 -51.07
CA ILE A 4 -5.82 5.60 -49.85
C ILE A 4 -5.64 6.58 -48.69
N THR A 5 -6.74 6.90 -48.01
CA THR A 5 -6.73 7.68 -46.77
C THR A 5 -6.27 6.78 -45.63
N LEU A 6 -5.15 7.13 -45.00
CA LEU A 6 -4.61 6.43 -43.84
C LEU A 6 -5.35 6.94 -42.59
N THR A 7 -6.35 6.20 -42.11
CA THR A 7 -7.03 6.53 -40.86
C THR A 7 -6.21 5.99 -39.69
N ALA A 8 -5.38 6.83 -39.09
CA ALA A 8 -4.72 6.52 -37.82
C ALA A 8 -5.76 6.62 -36.69
N VAL A 9 -6.12 5.48 -36.11
CA VAL A 9 -6.92 5.43 -34.87
C VAL A 9 -5.97 5.71 -33.72
N ILE A 10 -5.97 6.95 -33.23
CA ILE A 10 -5.29 7.32 -31.99
C ILE A 10 -6.20 6.85 -30.84
N LEU A 11 -5.92 5.68 -30.29
CA LEU A 11 -6.47 5.26 -29.01
C LEU A 11 -5.74 6.04 -27.91
N ILE A 12 -6.23 7.24 -27.58
CA ILE A 12 -5.87 7.90 -26.33
C ILE A 12 -6.53 7.10 -25.21
N GLY A 13 -5.83 6.06 -24.74
CA GLY A 13 -6.15 5.41 -23.48
C GLY A 13 -5.99 6.45 -22.39
N LEU A 14 -7.09 7.11 -22.03
CA LEU A 14 -7.23 7.76 -20.73
C LEU A 14 -6.87 6.69 -19.70
N ALA A 15 -5.65 6.75 -19.18
CA ALA A 15 -5.33 6.18 -17.88
C ALA A 15 -6.16 6.98 -16.87
N ALA A 16 -7.47 6.72 -16.84
CA ALA A 16 -8.26 7.03 -15.67
C ALA A 16 -7.54 6.30 -14.56
N SER A 17 -6.89 7.05 -13.67
CA SER A 17 -6.43 6.51 -12.40
C SER A 17 -7.65 5.80 -11.83
N ALA A 18 -7.64 4.47 -11.88
CA ALA A 18 -8.67 3.68 -11.27
C ALA A 18 -8.51 3.91 -9.77
N PHE A 19 -9.20 4.93 -9.24
CA PHE A 19 -9.32 5.16 -7.82
C PHE A 19 -10.17 4.02 -7.27
N ALA A 20 -9.53 2.88 -7.03
CA ALA A 20 -10.21 1.62 -6.77
C ALA A 20 -10.98 1.62 -5.44
N GLN A 21 -10.88 2.66 -4.59
CA GLN A 21 -11.70 2.84 -3.40
C GLN A 21 -11.90 4.33 -3.09
N THR A 22 -13.10 4.87 -3.33
CA THR A 22 -13.44 6.21 -2.83
C THR A 22 -13.88 6.09 -1.38
N PHE A 23 -13.04 6.55 -0.46
CA PHE A 23 -13.42 6.68 0.94
C PHE A 23 -14.35 7.89 1.08
N THR A 24 -15.48 7.71 1.74
CA THR A 24 -16.40 8.81 2.06
C THR A 24 -15.94 9.61 3.28
N GLY A 25 -15.10 9.01 4.13
CA GLY A 25 -14.47 9.66 5.28
C GLY A 25 -13.10 10.26 4.95
N ASP A 26 -12.69 11.25 5.74
CA ASP A 26 -11.35 11.84 5.64
C ASP A 26 -10.30 10.85 6.18
N GLN A 27 -9.62 10.17 5.25
CA GLN A 27 -8.59 9.19 5.58
C GLN A 27 -7.46 9.80 6.42
N LYS A 28 -7.05 11.03 6.13
CA LYS A 28 -5.95 11.69 6.85
C LYS A 28 -6.37 11.98 8.28
N GLN A 29 -7.58 12.52 8.45
CA GLN A 29 -8.13 12.80 9.77
C GLN A 29 -8.29 11.51 10.61
N SER A 30 -8.50 10.36 9.97
CA SER A 30 -8.56 9.06 10.66
C SER A 30 -7.27 8.67 11.38
N LEU A 31 -6.13 9.29 11.04
CA LEU A 31 -4.82 9.02 11.65
C LEU A 31 -4.60 9.77 12.97
N LYS A 32 -5.47 10.72 13.32
CA LYS A 32 -5.31 11.55 14.51
C LYS A 32 -5.39 10.72 15.79
N GLY A 33 -4.43 10.91 16.69
CA GLY A 33 -4.34 10.19 17.96
C GLY A 33 -3.63 8.84 17.86
N LEU A 34 -3.13 8.47 16.69
CA LEU A 34 -2.37 7.24 16.50
C LEU A 34 -1.00 7.33 17.20
N THR A 35 -0.81 6.55 18.27
CA THR A 35 0.41 6.57 19.08
C THR A 35 1.38 5.43 18.77
N ALA A 36 0.86 4.30 18.31
CA ALA A 36 1.64 3.13 17.93
C ALA A 36 0.87 2.27 16.92
N LEU A 37 1.59 1.51 16.10
CA LEU A 37 1.00 0.52 15.18
C LEU A 37 1.89 -0.73 15.06
N LEU A 38 1.30 -1.85 14.64
CA LEU A 38 2.07 -3.00 14.14
C LEU A 38 2.35 -2.82 12.64
N LEU A 39 3.55 -3.16 12.18
CA LEU A 39 3.84 -3.28 10.75
C LEU A 39 3.64 -4.74 10.32
N VAL A 40 2.88 -4.95 9.25
CA VAL A 40 2.65 -6.27 8.67
C VAL A 40 3.02 -6.22 7.19
N VAL A 41 4.06 -6.96 6.78
CA VAL A 41 4.44 -7.09 5.37
C VAL A 41 4.04 -8.47 4.86
N GLU A 42 3.27 -8.51 3.78
CA GLU A 42 2.70 -9.73 3.22
C GLU A 42 2.96 -9.84 1.73
N PHE A 43 3.57 -10.96 1.33
CA PHE A 43 3.78 -11.31 -0.06
C PHE A 43 2.86 -12.49 -0.37
N THR A 44 1.96 -12.34 -1.34
CA THR A 44 1.08 -13.45 -1.74
C THR A 44 1.86 -14.56 -2.45
N GLU A 45 2.89 -14.19 -3.21
CA GLU A 45 3.82 -15.10 -3.86
C GLU A 45 5.27 -14.65 -3.61
N THR A 46 6.19 -15.60 -3.46
CA THR A 46 7.60 -15.31 -3.15
C THR A 46 8.50 -15.31 -4.39
N ALA A 47 7.97 -15.64 -5.58
CA ALA A 47 8.76 -15.69 -6.81
C ALA A 47 9.45 -14.35 -7.14
N VAL A 48 8.83 -13.22 -6.78
CA VAL A 48 9.39 -11.87 -6.95
C VAL A 48 10.66 -11.64 -6.12
N GLU A 49 10.87 -12.41 -5.05
CA GLU A 49 12.08 -12.31 -4.24
C GLU A 49 13.32 -12.76 -5.01
N ALA A 50 13.20 -13.77 -5.87
CA ALA A 50 14.32 -14.22 -6.70
C ALA A 50 14.80 -13.12 -7.66
N ASP A 51 13.88 -12.24 -8.07
CA ASP A 51 14.15 -11.13 -8.99
C ASP A 51 14.44 -9.79 -8.26
N GLY A 52 14.64 -9.83 -6.94
CA GLY A 52 15.27 -8.75 -6.17
C GLY A 52 14.39 -7.98 -5.20
N LEU A 53 13.10 -8.30 -5.07
CA LEU A 53 12.25 -7.72 -4.03
C LEU A 53 12.22 -8.64 -2.80
N LYS A 54 13.19 -8.52 -1.90
CA LYS A 54 13.25 -9.35 -0.68
C LYS A 54 12.29 -8.83 0.39
N LYS A 55 11.43 -9.70 0.93
CA LYS A 55 10.45 -9.34 1.96
C LYS A 55 11.10 -8.77 3.22
N ASP A 56 12.09 -9.46 3.78
CA ASP A 56 12.73 -9.07 5.04
C ASP A 56 13.49 -7.73 4.92
N GLU A 57 14.13 -7.49 3.78
CA GLU A 57 14.80 -6.22 3.50
C GLU A 57 13.82 -5.07 3.32
N LEU A 58 12.66 -5.34 2.72
CA LEU A 58 11.58 -4.38 2.59
C LEU A 58 10.98 -4.05 3.95
N GLU A 59 10.65 -5.07 4.76
CA GLU A 59 10.12 -4.90 6.11
C GLU A 59 11.07 -4.09 7.00
N THR A 60 12.36 -4.42 6.98
CA THR A 60 13.40 -3.67 7.71
C THR A 60 13.47 -2.21 7.26
N ALA A 61 13.42 -1.96 5.96
CA ALA A 61 13.47 -0.60 5.41
C ALA A 61 12.25 0.23 5.80
N ILE A 62 11.04 -0.35 5.71
CA ILE A 62 9.78 0.30 6.11
C ILE A 62 9.81 0.58 7.62
N ALA A 63 10.19 -0.41 8.43
CA ALA A 63 10.24 -0.26 9.88
C ALA A 63 11.21 0.84 10.31
N SER A 64 12.40 0.90 9.69
CA SER A 64 13.38 1.97 9.92
C SER A 64 12.81 3.35 9.53
N ARG A 65 12.12 3.45 8.40
CA ARG A 65 11.51 4.68 7.92
C ARG A 65 10.38 5.20 8.83
N LEU A 66 9.53 4.31 9.33
CA LEU A 66 8.47 4.65 10.29
C LEU A 66 9.06 5.13 11.62
N ARG A 67 10.02 4.38 12.18
CA ARG A 67 10.68 4.72 13.45
C ARG A 67 11.43 6.06 13.39
N SER A 68 12.20 6.29 12.32
CA SER A 68 12.91 7.56 12.11
C SER A 68 11.98 8.77 11.92
N SER A 69 10.71 8.52 11.62
CA SER A 69 9.67 9.55 11.52
C SER A 69 8.91 9.77 12.84
N GLY A 70 9.31 9.10 13.92
CA GLY A 70 8.69 9.22 15.25
C GLY A 70 7.49 8.31 15.49
N ILE A 71 7.20 7.37 14.58
CA ILE A 71 6.08 6.43 14.73
C ILE A 71 6.57 5.21 15.52
N ARG A 72 5.92 4.93 16.66
CA ARG A 72 6.23 3.76 17.49
C ARG A 72 5.69 2.49 16.82
N LEU A 73 6.56 1.49 16.66
CA LEU A 73 6.17 0.16 16.18
C LEU A 73 6.05 -0.80 17.35
N MET A 74 4.91 -1.49 17.45
CA MET A 74 4.67 -2.56 18.42
C MET A 74 5.27 -3.87 17.93
N SER A 75 5.62 -4.73 18.89
CA SER A 75 5.94 -6.13 18.59
C SER A 75 4.65 -6.91 18.34
N GLN A 76 4.75 -8.07 17.67
CA GLN A 76 3.61 -8.97 17.51
C GLN A 76 3.02 -9.39 18.86
N THR A 77 3.86 -9.63 19.87
CA THR A 77 3.41 -10.00 21.22
C THR A 77 2.63 -8.88 21.89
N GLU A 78 3.10 -7.64 21.78
CA GLU A 78 2.41 -6.46 22.33
C GLU A 78 1.06 -6.22 21.64
N TRP A 79 1.03 -6.38 20.30
CA TRP A 79 -0.18 -6.26 19.51
C TRP A 79 -1.22 -7.33 19.89
N SER A 80 -0.81 -8.60 19.99
CA SER A 80 -1.73 -9.69 20.37
C SER A 80 -2.26 -9.57 21.80
N ALA A 81 -1.55 -8.86 22.69
CA ALA A 81 -1.98 -8.63 24.07
C ALA A 81 -2.93 -7.43 24.22
N THR A 82 -3.09 -6.61 23.18
CA THR A 82 -3.82 -5.33 23.26
C THR A 82 -4.96 -5.32 22.24
N PRO A 83 -6.22 -5.42 22.67
CA PRO A 83 -7.37 -5.34 21.76
C PRO A 83 -7.45 -3.99 21.03
N GLY A 84 -8.01 -4.01 19.81
CA GLY A 84 -8.32 -2.79 19.04
C GLY A 84 -7.11 -2.06 18.44
N VAL A 85 -5.92 -2.67 18.51
CA VAL A 85 -4.68 -1.99 18.11
C VAL A 85 -4.51 -1.95 16.58
N PRO A 86 -4.19 -0.77 16.02
CA PRO A 86 -4.06 -0.60 14.59
C PRO A 86 -2.79 -1.25 14.04
N TYR A 87 -2.86 -1.64 12.77
CA TYR A 87 -1.71 -2.17 12.03
C TYR A 87 -1.64 -1.57 10.63
N LEU A 88 -0.42 -1.24 10.21
CA LEU A 88 -0.11 -0.84 8.85
C LEU A 88 0.28 -2.10 8.06
N GLN A 89 -0.58 -2.50 7.14
CA GLN A 89 -0.35 -3.63 6.26
C GLN A 89 0.26 -3.16 4.94
N VAL A 90 1.30 -3.83 4.48
CA VAL A 90 1.89 -3.69 3.15
C VAL A 90 1.73 -5.02 2.44
N LEU A 91 0.70 -5.08 1.58
CA LEU A 91 0.38 -6.24 0.77
C LEU A 91 0.98 -6.09 -0.61
N VAL A 92 1.82 -7.05 -0.98
CA VAL A 92 2.41 -7.17 -2.32
C VAL A 92 1.91 -8.47 -2.92
N ASN A 93 1.05 -8.36 -3.93
CA ASN A 93 0.62 -9.49 -4.72
C ASN A 93 1.28 -9.39 -6.10
N THR A 94 1.92 -10.47 -6.55
CA THR A 94 2.60 -10.54 -7.83
C THR A 94 2.24 -11.84 -8.51
N LEU A 95 2.03 -11.79 -9.82
CA LEU A 95 1.87 -12.96 -10.67
C LEU A 95 2.94 -12.92 -11.76
N LYS A 96 3.84 -13.91 -11.77
CA LYS A 96 4.90 -14.00 -12.80
C LYS A 96 4.32 -14.51 -14.11
N SER A 97 4.70 -13.87 -15.22
CA SER A 97 4.42 -14.34 -16.58
C SER A 97 5.66 -14.99 -17.19
N ASP A 98 5.46 -16.05 -17.97
CA ASP A 98 6.49 -16.68 -18.80
C ASP A 98 7.07 -15.72 -19.87
N LEU A 99 6.38 -14.61 -20.14
CA LEU A 99 6.83 -13.55 -21.05
C LEU A 99 7.84 -12.57 -20.41
N GLY A 100 8.32 -12.85 -19.19
CA GLY A 100 9.39 -12.07 -18.56
C GLY A 100 8.93 -10.79 -17.84
N PHE A 101 7.69 -10.76 -17.35
CA PHE A 101 7.18 -9.67 -16.53
C PHE A 101 6.32 -10.18 -15.36
N TYR A 102 6.12 -9.33 -14.36
CA TYR A 102 5.13 -9.51 -13.31
C TYR A 102 3.94 -8.61 -13.55
N SER A 103 2.74 -9.14 -13.36
CA SER A 103 1.57 -8.32 -12.99
C SER A 103 1.60 -8.17 -11.48
N TYR A 104 1.37 -6.97 -10.94
CA TYR A 104 1.44 -6.74 -9.51
C TYR A 104 0.33 -5.83 -9.00
N LYS A 105 -0.01 -6.01 -7.72
CA LYS A 105 -0.83 -5.14 -6.90
C LYS A 105 -0.07 -4.82 -5.63
N ILE A 106 0.05 -3.53 -5.32
CA ILE A 106 0.61 -3.01 -4.08
C ILE A 106 -0.51 -2.33 -3.33
N ASP A 107 -0.69 -2.66 -2.06
CA ASP A 107 -1.56 -1.94 -1.13
C ASP A 107 -0.81 -1.65 0.17
N VAL A 108 -0.79 -0.38 0.57
CA VAL A 108 -0.35 0.08 1.90
C VAL A 108 -1.59 0.61 2.62
N GLN A 109 -1.99 -0.05 3.70
CA GLN A 109 -3.29 0.15 4.34
C GLN A 109 -3.13 0.28 5.85
N LEU A 110 -3.74 1.30 6.46
CA LEU A 110 -3.92 1.33 7.91
C LEU A 110 -5.27 0.72 8.27
N ASN A 111 -5.22 -0.40 8.98
CA ASN A 111 -6.38 -1.06 9.55
C ASN A 111 -6.52 -0.64 11.01
N GLN A 112 -7.70 -0.14 11.37
CA GLN A 112 -8.03 0.35 12.70
C GLN A 112 -9.34 -0.28 13.17
N GLU A 113 -9.51 -0.40 14.49
CA GLU A 113 -10.80 -0.76 15.05
C GLU A 113 -11.79 0.39 14.87
N ILE A 114 -12.96 0.09 14.29
CA ILE A 114 -14.05 1.02 14.09
C ILE A 114 -15.31 0.50 14.79
N VAL A 115 -16.20 1.40 15.17
CA VAL A 115 -17.51 1.05 15.74
C VAL A 115 -18.62 1.41 14.76
N LEU A 116 -19.47 0.44 14.42
CA LEU A 116 -20.61 0.66 13.54
C LEU A 116 -21.69 1.46 14.27
N ARG A 117 -21.94 2.70 13.83
CA ARG A 117 -22.92 3.61 14.46
C ARG A 117 -24.32 2.99 14.66
N ARG A 118 -24.76 2.12 13.75
CA ARG A 118 -26.12 1.56 13.78
C ARG A 118 -26.37 0.57 14.92
N ASN A 119 -25.32 -0.12 15.40
CA ASN A 119 -25.47 -1.24 16.33
C ASN A 119 -24.29 -1.44 17.29
N ASN A 120 -23.34 -0.51 17.34
CA ASN A 120 -22.17 -0.50 18.23
C ASN A 120 -21.26 -1.74 18.14
N ILE A 121 -21.27 -2.45 17.01
CA ILE A 121 -20.32 -3.54 16.78
C ILE A 121 -18.94 -2.96 16.44
N ALA A 122 -17.92 -3.40 17.17
CA ALA A 122 -16.52 -3.10 16.88
C ALA A 122 -15.95 -4.10 15.85
N MET A 123 -15.18 -3.61 14.89
CA MET A 123 -14.50 -4.44 13.89
C MET A 123 -13.27 -3.74 13.32
N MET A 124 -12.30 -4.50 12.81
CA MET A 124 -11.19 -3.94 12.05
C MET A 124 -11.64 -3.52 10.65
N SER A 125 -11.21 -2.35 10.21
CA SER A 125 -11.43 -1.87 8.85
C SER A 125 -10.30 -0.96 8.38
N THR A 126 -10.06 -0.93 7.07
CA THR A 126 -9.15 0.02 6.46
C THR A 126 -9.73 1.42 6.60
N THR A 127 -8.91 2.36 7.06
CA THR A 127 -9.31 3.77 7.24
C THR A 127 -8.43 4.75 6.47
N TRP A 128 -7.26 4.30 6.04
CA TRP A 128 -6.35 5.02 5.16
C TRP A 128 -5.68 4.02 4.23
N ASN A 129 -5.50 4.37 2.95
CA ASN A 129 -4.72 3.55 2.04
C ASN A 129 -4.08 4.32 0.86
N LYS A 130 -3.02 3.70 0.33
CA LYS A 130 -2.43 4.01 -0.98
C LYS A 130 -2.04 2.70 -1.65
N GLY A 131 -1.99 2.71 -2.97
CA GLY A 131 -1.64 1.51 -3.72
C GLY A 131 -1.62 1.73 -5.21
N SER A 132 -1.25 0.68 -5.92
CA SER A 132 -1.18 0.67 -7.38
C SER A 132 -1.35 -0.74 -7.92
N LEU A 133 -1.85 -0.82 -9.14
CA LEU A 133 -1.86 -2.02 -9.97
C LEU A 133 -1.00 -1.75 -11.20
N GLY A 134 -0.21 -2.71 -11.64
CA GLY A 134 0.61 -2.52 -12.82
C GLY A 134 1.29 -3.79 -13.34
N HIS A 135 2.13 -3.58 -14.35
CA HIS A 135 3.02 -4.60 -14.90
C HIS A 135 4.45 -4.10 -14.88
N ILE A 136 5.41 -5.00 -14.65
CA ILE A 136 6.82 -4.65 -14.66
C ILE A 136 7.67 -5.81 -15.17
N GLY A 137 8.64 -5.51 -16.05
CA GLY A 137 9.62 -6.51 -16.47
C GLY A 137 10.44 -7.01 -15.28
N THR A 138 10.84 -8.30 -15.29
CA THR A 138 11.59 -8.93 -14.17
C THR A 138 12.86 -8.16 -13.80
N ALA A 139 13.60 -7.64 -14.79
CA ALA A 139 14.80 -6.83 -14.57
C ALA A 139 14.55 -5.48 -13.86
N ARG A 140 13.28 -5.05 -13.74
CA ARG A 140 12.87 -3.78 -13.13
C ARG A 140 12.13 -3.97 -11.80
N VAL A 141 12.03 -5.20 -11.28
CA VAL A 141 11.42 -5.51 -9.98
C VAL A 141 11.87 -4.58 -8.84
N PRO A 142 13.15 -4.14 -8.74
CA PRO A 142 13.55 -3.16 -7.72
C PRO A 142 12.76 -1.85 -7.70
N VAL A 143 12.09 -1.47 -8.80
CA VAL A 143 11.21 -0.28 -8.84
C VAL A 143 9.98 -0.44 -7.95
N ILE A 144 9.42 -1.66 -7.82
CA ILE A 144 8.28 -1.93 -6.92
C ILE A 144 8.62 -1.49 -5.48
N ARG A 145 9.85 -1.71 -5.04
CA ARG A 145 10.32 -1.26 -3.71
C ARG A 145 10.19 0.25 -3.57
N ASN A 146 10.57 1.02 -4.60
CA ASN A 146 10.48 2.48 -4.56
C ASN A 146 9.03 2.96 -4.48
N ASP A 147 8.12 2.32 -5.22
CA ASP A 147 6.69 2.63 -5.20
C ASP A 147 6.10 2.38 -3.80
N ILE A 148 6.40 1.22 -3.19
CA ILE A 148 6.00 0.90 -1.81
C ILE A 148 6.53 1.94 -0.82
N MET A 149 7.80 2.30 -0.92
CA MET A 149 8.39 3.33 -0.05
C MET A 149 7.77 4.72 -0.28
N GLY A 150 7.33 5.02 -1.51
CA GLY A 150 6.54 6.20 -1.84
C GLY A 150 5.22 6.23 -1.06
N PHE A 151 4.45 5.15 -1.10
CA PHE A 151 3.20 5.03 -0.34
C PHE A 151 3.40 5.08 1.18
N VAL A 152 4.48 4.49 1.69
CA VAL A 152 4.86 4.62 3.11
C VAL A 152 5.21 6.08 3.47
N ASN A 153 5.86 6.81 2.57
CA ASN A 153 6.13 8.24 2.79
C ASN A 153 4.84 9.06 2.79
N ASP A 154 3.85 8.72 1.96
CA ASP A 154 2.53 9.35 1.99
C ASP A 154 1.83 9.11 3.34
N PHE A 155 1.88 7.87 3.85
CA PHE A 155 1.37 7.55 5.19
C PHE A 155 2.02 8.43 6.26
N ILE A 156 3.35 8.52 6.26
CA ILE A 156 4.11 9.34 7.22
C ILE A 156 3.74 10.82 7.10
N LYS A 157 3.60 11.34 5.88
CA LYS A 157 3.22 12.72 5.64
C LYS A 157 1.84 13.02 6.22
N ASP A 158 0.86 12.16 5.95
CA ASP A 158 -0.50 12.32 6.45
C ASP A 158 -0.55 12.14 7.98
N TYR A 159 0.20 11.19 8.53
CA TYR A 159 0.34 10.98 9.98
C TYR A 159 0.84 12.24 10.68
N ARG A 160 1.93 12.83 10.18
CA ARG A 160 2.55 14.02 10.80
C ARG A 160 1.63 15.22 10.74
N ALA A 161 0.91 15.40 9.63
CA ALA A 161 -0.01 16.52 9.44
C ALA A 161 -1.14 16.59 10.48
N VAL A 162 -1.46 15.49 11.17
CA VAL A 162 -2.55 15.45 12.17
C VAL A 162 -2.11 15.06 13.59
N ASN A 163 -0.84 14.68 13.78
CA ASN A 163 -0.31 14.23 15.07
C ASN A 163 0.88 15.04 15.58
N VAL A 164 1.53 15.84 14.73
CA VAL A 164 2.71 16.64 15.10
C VAL A 164 2.38 18.10 14.83
N ASN A 165 2.20 18.87 15.90
CA ASN A 165 2.11 20.34 15.85
C ASN A 165 3.52 20.95 15.91
#